data_AF-A0A951Z6Q7-F1
#
_entry.id   AF-A0A951Z6Q7-F1
#
_cell.length_a   1.000
_cell.length_b   1.000
_cell.length_c   1.000
_cell.angle_alpha   90.00
_cell.angle_beta   90.00
_cell.angle_gamma   90.00
#
_symmetry.space_group_name_H-M   'P 1'
#
loop_
_entity.id
_entity.type
_entity.pdbx_description
1 polymer ?
#
loop_
_entity_poly.entity_id
_entity_poly.type
_entity_poly.pdbx_seq_one_letter_code
_entity_poly.pdbx_strand_id
1 'polypeptide(L)'
;MAAPFELGEGLLGWQAGSGEPWLVKNTNAMTSMVGAAQLLADQIAMRPGGSGPYVALHCMAPADGIYTYSASFTQRSTLPSSSDVYIVHNGTTLLWSGISNTFEVPVLATGSIKLEAGDSLRAVVGPDGSSENDLTGVDFTIDSVPEPTSSTILGLGLAALLRKRRSNLRLGQKPDTDAERASQP
;
A
#
# COMPACT_ATOMS: atom_id res chain seq x y z
N MET A 1 3.03 -9.97 -16.44
CA MET A 1 3.26 -8.52 -16.62
C MET A 1 4.08 -8.34 -17.88
N ALA A 2 3.78 -7.35 -18.73
CA ALA A 2 4.60 -7.08 -19.91
C ALA A 2 6.01 -6.64 -19.48
N ALA A 3 7.04 -6.99 -20.24
CA ALA A 3 8.38 -6.44 -20.00
C ALA A 3 8.37 -4.93 -20.27
N PRO A 4 9.13 -4.12 -19.51
CA PRO A 4 9.29 -2.72 -19.85
C PRO A 4 9.95 -2.56 -21.22
N PHE A 5 9.62 -1.46 -21.89
CA PHE A 5 10.33 -1.00 -23.07
C PHE A 5 10.88 0.41 -22.82
N GLU A 6 12.03 0.72 -23.43
CA GLU A 6 12.64 2.05 -23.35
C GLU A 6 11.92 3.00 -24.31
N LEU A 7 11.48 4.14 -23.80
CA LEU A 7 10.95 5.26 -24.57
C LEU A 7 12.05 6.26 -24.95
N GLY A 8 13.25 6.08 -24.40
CA GLY A 8 14.40 6.97 -24.55
C GLY A 8 14.66 7.80 -23.29
N GLU A 9 15.90 8.29 -23.14
CA GLU A 9 16.29 9.23 -22.09
C GLU A 9 15.80 8.86 -20.68
N GLY A 10 15.96 7.59 -20.25
CA GLY A 10 15.58 7.16 -18.90
C GLY A 10 14.07 7.05 -18.65
N LEU A 11 13.26 6.92 -19.70
CA LEU A 11 11.82 6.69 -19.59
C LEU A 11 11.51 5.21 -19.88
N LEU A 12 10.92 4.53 -18.90
CA LEU A 12 10.47 3.14 -19.02
C LEU A 12 8.96 3.08 -19.22
N GLY A 13 8.52 2.38 -20.26
CA GLY A 13 7.11 2.16 -20.58
C GLY A 13 6.67 0.72 -20.35
N TRP A 14 5.41 0.53 -19.96
CA TRP A 14 4.72 -0.76 -19.95
C TRP A 14 3.38 -0.59 -20.65
N GLN A 15 3.04 -1.49 -21.57
CA GLN A 15 1.79 -1.42 -22.33
C GLN A 15 1.11 -2.79 -22.41
N ALA A 16 -0.22 -2.78 -22.47
CA ALA A 16 -1.01 -3.97 -22.72
C ALA A 16 -1.25 -4.13 -24.23
N GLY A 17 -0.43 -4.94 -24.90
CA GLY A 17 -0.59 -5.20 -26.34
C GLY A 17 -0.02 -4.09 -27.22
N SER A 18 -0.73 -3.72 -28.29
CA SER A 18 -0.24 -2.81 -29.34
C SER A 18 -0.70 -1.35 -29.19
N GLY A 19 -1.13 -0.93 -28.00
CA GLY A 19 -1.63 0.43 -27.79
C GLY A 19 -1.81 0.79 -26.31
N GLU A 20 -2.66 1.78 -26.05
CA GLU A 20 -3.12 2.13 -24.71
C GLU A 20 -3.98 0.99 -24.11
N PRO A 21 -4.02 0.82 -22.78
CA PRO A 21 -3.38 1.62 -21.75
C PRO A 21 -1.87 1.37 -21.60
N TRP A 22 -1.16 2.38 -21.13
CA TRP A 22 0.26 2.27 -20.81
C TRP A 22 0.64 3.08 -19.57
N LEU A 23 1.68 2.58 -18.90
CA LEU A 23 2.31 3.15 -17.72
C LEU A 23 3.71 3.62 -18.11
N VAL A 24 4.11 4.80 -17.64
CA VAL A 24 5.46 5.33 -17.87
C VAL A 24 6.10 5.68 -16.55
N LYS A 25 7.37 5.31 -16.37
CA LYS A 25 8.22 5.72 -15.25
C LYS A 25 9.34 6.58 -15.78
N ASN A 26 9.47 7.79 -15.24
CA ASN A 26 10.70 8.55 -15.39
C ASN A 26 11.72 8.05 -14.35
N THR A 27 12.83 7.48 -14.81
CA THR A 27 13.91 6.98 -13.95
C THR A 27 15.05 7.98 -13.77
N ASN A 28 14.95 9.15 -14.41
CA ASN A 28 15.93 10.22 -14.23
C ASN A 28 15.74 10.96 -12.91
N ALA A 29 16.80 11.62 -12.47
CA ALA A 29 16.78 12.57 -11.37
C ALA A 29 16.20 13.96 -11.76
N MET A 30 15.75 14.12 -13.00
CA MET A 30 15.20 15.38 -13.54
C MET A 30 13.86 15.14 -14.24
N THR A 31 13.10 16.21 -14.43
CA THR A 31 11.86 16.18 -15.23
C THR A 31 12.17 15.82 -16.68
N SER A 32 11.38 14.92 -17.26
CA SER A 32 11.49 14.47 -18.65
C SER A 32 10.16 14.65 -19.40
N MET A 33 10.24 14.81 -20.72
CA MET A 33 9.06 14.94 -21.59
C MET A 33 8.65 13.59 -22.15
N VAL A 34 7.36 13.27 -22.08
CA VAL A 34 6.73 12.16 -22.79
C VAL A 34 5.65 12.73 -23.70
N GLY A 35 5.97 12.93 -24.98
CA GLY A 35 5.10 13.68 -25.89
C GLY A 35 4.82 15.08 -25.34
N ALA A 36 3.54 15.39 -25.10
CA ALA A 36 3.12 16.68 -24.53
C ALA A 36 3.09 16.70 -22.99
N ALA A 37 3.54 15.67 -22.30
CA ALA A 37 3.46 15.60 -20.84
C ALA A 37 4.82 15.75 -20.15
N GLN A 38 4.82 16.41 -18.98
CA GLN A 38 6.00 16.59 -18.14
C GLN A 38 5.94 15.62 -16.95
N LEU A 39 6.81 14.61 -16.95
CA LEU A 39 6.97 13.71 -15.80
C LEU A 39 8.09 14.20 -14.90
N LEU A 40 7.79 14.40 -13.62
CA LEU A 40 8.81 14.74 -12.64
C LEU A 40 9.83 13.60 -12.50
N ALA A 41 10.97 13.94 -11.90
CA ALA A 41 11.98 12.95 -11.51
C ALA A 41 11.35 11.83 -10.68
N ASP A 42 11.72 10.59 -10.98
CA ASP A 42 11.22 9.38 -10.31
C ASP A 42 9.68 9.24 -10.27
N GLN A 43 8.94 9.89 -11.17
CA GLN A 43 7.48 9.81 -11.18
C GLN A 43 6.96 8.69 -12.09
N ILE A 44 5.89 8.01 -11.65
CA ILE A 44 5.05 7.16 -12.51
C ILE A 44 3.91 7.99 -13.07
N ALA A 45 3.55 7.79 -14.33
CA ALA A 45 2.32 8.30 -14.89
C ALA A 45 1.57 7.24 -15.68
N MET A 46 0.26 7.43 -15.77
CA MET A 46 -0.67 6.50 -16.39
C MET A 46 -1.46 7.18 -17.47
N ARG A 47 -1.61 6.47 -18.58
CA ARG A 47 -2.50 6.84 -19.65
C ARG A 47 -3.57 5.76 -19.81
N PRO A 48 -4.84 6.06 -19.50
CA PRO A 48 -5.93 5.13 -19.75
C PRO A 48 -6.05 4.86 -21.25
N GLY A 49 -6.70 3.77 -21.61
CA GLY A 49 -7.07 3.51 -22.99
C GLY A 49 -8.29 4.32 -23.42
N GLY A 50 -8.40 4.58 -24.72
CA GLY A 50 -9.61 5.14 -25.30
C GLY A 50 -10.84 4.26 -25.00
N SER A 51 -11.96 4.92 -24.65
CA SER A 51 -13.29 4.29 -24.49
C SER A 51 -13.43 3.25 -23.36
N GLY A 52 -12.69 3.38 -22.25
CA GLY A 52 -12.98 2.66 -21.02
C GLY A 52 -11.91 1.75 -20.39
N PRO A 53 -10.76 1.43 -21.03
CA PRO A 53 -9.68 0.73 -20.33
C PRO A 53 -9.03 1.61 -19.26
N TYR A 54 -9.14 1.18 -18.01
CA TYR A 54 -8.45 1.79 -16.87
C TYR A 54 -7.01 1.27 -16.74
N VAL A 55 -6.12 2.08 -16.18
CA VAL A 55 -4.79 1.66 -15.71
C VAL A 55 -4.79 1.69 -14.20
N ALA A 56 -4.11 0.74 -13.56
CA ALA A 56 -4.02 0.73 -12.11
C ALA A 56 -2.64 0.31 -11.61
N LEU A 57 -2.18 0.94 -10.53
CA LEU A 57 -1.20 0.33 -9.62
C LEU A 57 -1.97 -0.60 -8.69
N HIS A 58 -1.48 -1.82 -8.56
CA HIS A 58 -2.12 -2.86 -7.77
C HIS A 58 -1.19 -3.30 -6.65
N CYS A 59 -1.64 -3.09 -5.41
CA CYS A 59 -1.03 -3.72 -4.24
C CYS A 59 -1.96 -4.82 -3.72
N MET A 60 -1.38 -5.98 -3.41
CA MET A 60 -2.05 -7.06 -2.68
C MET A 60 -1.42 -7.17 -1.30
N ALA A 61 -2.25 -7.19 -0.27
CA ALA A 61 -1.80 -7.35 1.10
C ALA A 61 -1.16 -8.75 1.27
N PRO A 62 0.11 -8.85 1.71
CA PRO A 62 0.77 -10.14 1.89
C PRO A 62 0.29 -10.89 3.13
N ALA A 63 -0.29 -10.16 4.10
CA ALA A 63 -0.76 -10.68 5.38
C ALA A 63 -1.88 -9.81 5.93
N ASP A 64 -2.65 -10.37 6.85
CA ASP A 64 -3.66 -9.64 7.60
C ASP A 64 -3.01 -8.50 8.40
N GLY A 65 -3.63 -7.32 8.41
CA GLY A 65 -3.13 -6.20 9.18
C GLY A 65 -3.84 -4.88 8.93
N ILE A 66 -3.38 -3.85 9.64
CA ILE A 66 -3.72 -2.46 9.34
C ILE A 66 -2.62 -1.91 8.44
N TYR A 67 -3.03 -1.24 7.36
CA TYR A 67 -2.13 -0.59 6.42
C TYR A 67 -2.47 0.90 6.37
N THR A 68 -1.45 1.74 6.22
CA THR A 68 -1.60 3.14 5.85
C THR A 68 -1.34 3.27 4.36
N TYR A 69 -2.16 4.06 3.67
CA TYR A 69 -1.95 4.37 2.26
C TYR A 69 -1.93 5.87 2.02
N SER A 70 -1.18 6.28 1.02
CA SER A 70 -1.23 7.63 0.45
C SER A 70 -1.20 7.55 -1.06
N ALA A 71 -2.01 8.38 -1.71
CA ALA A 71 -2.03 8.53 -3.15
C ALA A 71 -2.10 10.01 -3.52
N SER A 72 -1.38 10.38 -4.58
CA SER A 72 -1.43 11.67 -5.22
C SER A 72 -1.60 11.49 -6.72
N PHE A 73 -2.58 12.18 -7.28
CA PHE A 73 -2.85 12.19 -8.71
C PHE A 73 -2.70 13.61 -9.24
N THR A 74 -2.01 13.77 -10.37
CA THR A 74 -1.77 15.09 -10.96
C THR A 74 -1.79 14.99 -12.48
N GLN A 75 -2.54 15.86 -13.16
CA GLN A 75 -2.50 15.90 -14.61
C GLN A 75 -1.12 16.41 -15.07
N ARG A 76 -0.43 15.66 -15.93
CA ARG A 76 0.92 15.99 -16.41
C ARG A 76 0.96 16.48 -17.85
N SER A 77 -0.14 16.39 -18.57
CA SER A 77 -0.24 16.93 -19.92
C SER A 77 -0.10 18.46 -19.91
N THR A 78 0.62 18.98 -20.90
CA THR A 78 0.65 20.43 -21.23
C THR A 78 -0.48 20.82 -22.17
N LEU A 79 -1.28 19.85 -22.63
CA LEU A 79 -2.48 20.06 -23.44
C LEU A 79 -3.73 19.85 -22.59
N PRO A 80 -4.87 20.47 -22.97
CA PRO A 80 -6.15 20.18 -22.34
C PRO A 80 -6.43 18.68 -22.35
N SER A 81 -6.73 18.15 -21.17
CA SER A 81 -6.94 16.73 -20.90
C SER A 81 -7.69 16.60 -19.58
N SER A 82 -8.42 15.52 -19.40
CA SER A 82 -9.10 15.20 -18.15
C SER A 82 -9.11 13.70 -17.92
N SER A 83 -9.01 13.30 -16.66
CA SER A 83 -9.00 11.89 -16.30
C SER A 83 -9.78 11.68 -15.02
N ASP A 84 -10.41 10.52 -14.91
CA ASP A 84 -11.03 10.06 -13.68
C ASP A 84 -10.02 9.28 -12.86
N VAL A 85 -9.91 9.58 -11.57
CA VAL A 85 -9.02 8.87 -10.64
C VAL A 85 -9.80 8.21 -9.52
N TYR A 86 -9.32 7.04 -9.11
CA TYR A 86 -9.98 6.23 -8.08
C TYR A 86 -8.99 5.61 -7.11
N ILE A 87 -9.44 5.44 -5.87
CA ILE A 87 -8.89 4.46 -4.94
C ILE A 87 -9.92 3.34 -4.76
N VAL A 88 -9.51 2.10 -5.04
CA VAL A 88 -10.40 0.94 -5.05
C VAL A 88 -9.87 -0.15 -4.12
N HIS A 89 -10.69 -0.57 -3.15
CA HIS A 89 -10.44 -1.70 -2.26
C HIS A 89 -11.34 -2.87 -2.62
N ASN A 90 -10.79 -4.00 -3.06
CA ASN A 90 -11.55 -5.21 -3.45
C ASN A 90 -12.74 -4.96 -4.41
N GLY A 91 -12.61 -3.94 -5.27
CA GLY A 91 -13.66 -3.55 -6.22
C GLY A 91 -14.62 -2.49 -5.71
N THR A 92 -14.55 -2.13 -4.42
CA THR A 92 -15.29 -1.00 -3.85
C THR A 92 -14.48 0.28 -3.98
N THR A 93 -15.07 1.30 -4.58
CA THR A 93 -14.48 2.64 -4.68
C THR A 93 -14.50 3.33 -3.32
N LEU A 94 -13.32 3.68 -2.81
CA LEU A 94 -13.13 4.49 -1.60
C LEU A 94 -13.06 5.98 -1.93
N LEU A 95 -12.48 6.32 -3.09
CA LEU A 95 -12.41 7.68 -3.61
C LEU A 95 -12.63 7.65 -5.12
N TRP A 96 -13.37 8.64 -5.61
CA TRP A 96 -13.43 9.02 -7.01
C TRP A 96 -13.30 10.55 -7.12
N SER A 97 -12.54 11.01 -8.10
CA SER A 97 -12.46 12.41 -8.48
C SER A 97 -12.16 12.53 -9.97
N GLY A 98 -12.75 13.52 -10.63
CA GLY A 98 -12.22 14.01 -11.90
C GLY A 98 -11.00 14.90 -11.65
N ILE A 99 -10.07 14.92 -12.60
CA ILE A 99 -8.93 15.84 -12.68
C ILE A 99 -8.99 16.47 -14.06
N SER A 100 -8.87 17.79 -14.14
CA SER A 100 -8.97 18.52 -15.39
C SER A 100 -7.91 19.61 -15.48
N ASN A 101 -7.52 19.95 -16.71
CA ASN A 101 -6.53 20.99 -17.01
C ASN A 101 -5.07 20.59 -16.72
N THR A 102 -4.15 21.38 -17.28
CA THR A 102 -2.70 21.16 -17.18
C THR A 102 -2.19 21.47 -15.78
N PHE A 103 -1.44 20.56 -15.16
CA PHE A 103 -0.74 20.80 -13.89
C PHE A 103 -1.64 21.27 -12.74
N GLU A 104 -2.81 20.64 -12.61
CA GLU A 104 -3.75 20.92 -11.53
C GLU A 104 -3.11 20.65 -10.15
N VAL A 105 -3.69 21.28 -9.12
CA VAL A 105 -3.44 20.90 -7.73
C VAL A 105 -3.69 19.40 -7.57
N PRO A 106 -2.76 18.64 -6.98
CA PRO A 106 -2.93 17.20 -6.90
C PRO A 106 -4.20 16.78 -6.14
N VAL A 107 -4.91 15.78 -6.66
CA VAL A 107 -5.94 15.07 -5.88
C VAL A 107 -5.21 14.14 -4.92
N LEU A 108 -5.51 14.28 -3.62
CA LEU A 108 -4.87 13.50 -2.56
C LEU A 108 -5.87 12.53 -1.94
N ALA A 109 -5.39 11.31 -1.66
CA ALA A 109 -6.12 10.31 -0.90
C ALA A 109 -5.19 9.70 0.14
N THR A 110 -5.56 9.78 1.42
CA THR A 110 -4.77 9.18 2.51
C THR A 110 -5.68 8.51 3.50
N GLY A 111 -5.26 7.38 4.06
CA GLY A 111 -6.05 6.73 5.09
C GLY A 111 -5.35 5.54 5.73
N SER A 112 -6.04 4.96 6.70
CA SER A 112 -5.71 3.65 7.26
C SER A 112 -6.83 2.67 6.90
N ILE A 113 -6.46 1.45 6.56
CA ILE A 113 -7.38 0.41 6.14
C ILE A 113 -6.97 -0.93 6.72
N LYS A 114 -7.94 -1.73 7.16
CA LYS A 114 -7.71 -3.11 7.52
C LYS A 114 -7.78 -3.95 6.25
N LEU A 115 -6.74 -4.74 5.99
CA LEU A 115 -6.66 -5.67 4.87
C LEU A 115 -6.42 -7.08 5.40
N GLU A 116 -7.08 -8.06 4.78
CA GLU A 116 -6.77 -9.49 4.92
C GLU A 116 -5.75 -9.89 3.85
N ALA A 117 -5.03 -11.00 4.08
CA ALA A 117 -4.07 -11.52 3.12
C ALA A 117 -4.77 -11.81 1.77
N GLY A 118 -4.23 -11.21 0.70
CA GLY A 118 -4.80 -11.28 -0.64
C GLY A 118 -5.78 -10.15 -0.99
N ASP A 119 -6.20 -9.32 -0.04
CA ASP A 119 -6.97 -8.11 -0.33
C ASP A 119 -6.18 -7.16 -1.23
N SER A 120 -6.91 -6.46 -2.09
CA SER A 120 -6.35 -5.55 -3.10
C SER A 120 -6.68 -4.10 -2.79
N LEU A 121 -5.67 -3.24 -2.83
CA LEU A 121 -5.82 -1.79 -2.90
C LEU A 121 -5.22 -1.28 -4.21
N ARG A 122 -5.98 -0.47 -4.95
CA ARG A 122 -5.61 0.00 -6.28
C ARG A 122 -5.75 1.50 -6.41
N ALA A 123 -4.73 2.15 -6.95
CA ALA A 123 -4.79 3.50 -7.48
C ALA A 123 -5.06 3.39 -8.99
N VAL A 124 -6.20 3.92 -9.44
CA VAL A 124 -6.72 3.71 -10.80
C VAL A 124 -6.85 5.04 -11.52
N VAL A 125 -6.47 5.06 -12.79
CA VAL A 125 -6.70 6.18 -13.71
C VAL A 125 -7.55 5.68 -14.88
N GLY A 126 -8.62 6.41 -15.16
CA GLY A 126 -9.59 6.15 -16.22
C GLY A 126 -9.81 7.39 -17.10
N PRO A 127 -10.43 7.21 -18.27
CA PRO A 127 -10.76 8.33 -19.16
C PRO A 127 -12.00 9.07 -18.66
N ASP A 128 -11.97 10.40 -18.68
CA ASP A 128 -13.15 11.26 -18.47
C ASP A 128 -13.76 11.62 -19.83
N GLY A 129 -14.33 10.60 -20.50
CA GLY A 129 -14.92 10.70 -21.83
C GLY A 129 -13.94 10.63 -23.01
N SER A 130 -12.67 11.00 -22.83
CA SER A 130 -11.57 10.83 -23.80
C SER A 130 -10.29 10.37 -23.10
N SER A 131 -9.34 9.79 -23.84
CA SER A 131 -7.96 9.53 -23.38
C SER A 131 -6.92 10.39 -24.12
N GLU A 132 -7.39 11.32 -24.95
CA GLU A 132 -6.52 12.13 -25.80
C GLU A 132 -5.66 13.07 -24.95
N ASN A 133 -4.35 12.94 -25.09
CA ASN A 133 -3.35 13.69 -24.31
C ASN A 133 -3.35 13.41 -22.81
N ASP A 134 -4.10 12.41 -22.34
CA ASP A 134 -4.15 12.07 -20.92
C ASP A 134 -2.83 11.49 -20.46
N LEU A 135 -2.27 12.08 -19.41
CA LEU A 135 -1.17 11.44 -18.68
C LEU A 135 -1.22 11.90 -17.23
N THR A 136 -1.80 11.06 -16.38
CA THR A 136 -1.94 11.37 -14.96
C THR A 136 -0.73 10.83 -14.22
N GLY A 137 0.05 11.72 -13.62
CA GLY A 137 1.11 11.36 -12.67
C GLY A 137 0.51 10.77 -11.41
N VAL A 138 1.05 9.66 -10.94
CA VAL A 138 0.59 8.90 -9.77
C VAL A 138 1.77 8.68 -8.83
N ASP A 139 1.61 9.08 -7.59
CA ASP A 139 2.40 8.60 -6.46
C ASP A 139 1.46 7.78 -5.57
N PHE A 140 1.83 6.54 -5.23
CA PHE A 140 1.00 5.65 -4.45
C PHE A 140 1.87 4.79 -3.54
N THR A 141 1.67 4.96 -2.24
CA THR A 141 2.36 4.20 -1.21
C THR A 141 1.37 3.46 -0.33
N ILE A 142 1.80 2.31 0.16
CA ILE A 142 1.05 1.51 1.12
C ILE A 142 2.04 0.78 2.02
N ASP A 143 1.87 0.95 3.32
CA ASP A 143 2.77 0.43 4.33
C ASP A 143 1.97 -0.31 5.41
N SER A 144 2.45 -1.48 5.80
CA SER A 144 1.88 -2.21 6.95
C SER A 144 2.20 -1.45 8.23
N VAL A 145 1.20 -1.23 9.08
CA VAL A 145 1.38 -0.70 10.41
C VAL A 145 1.81 -1.84 11.34
N PRO A 146 3.00 -1.79 11.95
CA PRO A 146 3.44 -2.84 12.87
C PRO A 146 2.47 -2.97 14.05
N GLU A 147 2.15 -4.20 14.44
CA GLU A 147 1.39 -4.40 15.67
C GLU A 147 2.14 -3.79 16.86
N PRO A 148 1.46 -3.06 17.76
CA PRO A 148 2.12 -2.51 18.92
C PRO A 148 2.68 -3.64 19.78
N THR A 149 3.95 -3.51 20.19
CA THR A 149 4.68 -4.44 21.07
C THR A 149 3.99 -4.73 22.40
N SER A 150 2.93 -3.99 22.73
CA SER A 150 2.00 -4.26 23.83
C SER A 150 1.53 -5.71 23.91
N SER A 151 1.30 -6.40 22.78
CA SER A 151 0.93 -7.83 22.76
C SER A 151 2.04 -8.72 23.34
N THR A 152 3.29 -8.40 23.03
CA THR A 152 4.47 -9.10 23.55
C THR A 152 4.64 -8.83 25.04
N ILE A 153 4.48 -7.57 25.47
CA ILE A 153 4.56 -7.20 26.89
C ILE A 153 3.44 -7.86 27.69
N LEU A 154 2.22 -7.91 27.16
CA LEU A 154 1.10 -8.61 27.80
C LEU A 154 1.37 -10.12 27.90
N GLY A 155 1.89 -10.74 26.85
CA GLY A 155 2.29 -12.15 26.85
C GLY A 155 3.37 -12.45 27.90
N LEU A 156 4.40 -11.61 27.97
CA LEU A 156 5.46 -11.72 28.99
C LEU A 156 4.91 -11.48 30.41
N GLY A 157 4.01 -10.51 30.59
CA GLY A 157 3.36 -10.23 31.86
C GLY A 157 2.52 -11.40 32.36
N LEU A 158 1.71 -12.01 31.48
CA LEU A 158 0.92 -13.20 31.79
C LEU A 158 1.81 -14.41 32.11
N ALA A 159 2.88 -14.64 31.35
CA ALA A 159 3.84 -15.71 31.62
C ALA A 159 4.53 -15.53 32.99
N ALA A 160 4.92 -14.30 33.35
CA ALA A 160 5.50 -13.98 34.65
C ALA A 160 4.52 -14.22 35.81
N LEU A 161 3.25 -13.82 35.66
CA LEU A 161 2.19 -14.06 36.64
C LEU A 161 1.91 -15.56 36.83
N LEU A 162 1.85 -16.33 35.75
CA LEU A 162 1.67 -17.78 35.80
C LEU A 162 2.85 -18.48 36.49
N ARG A 163 4.09 -18.02 36.25
CA ARG A 163 5.29 -18.54 36.92
C ARG A 163 5.25 -18.27 38.43
N LYS A 164 4.88 -17.06 38.84
CA LYS A 164 4.74 -16.68 40.26
C LYS A 164 3.63 -17.47 40.97
N ARG A 165 2.51 -17.73 40.29
CA ARG A 165 1.43 -18.56 40.84
C ARG A 165 1.86 -20.01 41.06
N ARG A 166 2.62 -20.59 40.12
CA ARG A 166 3.16 -21.95 40.25
C ARG A 166 4.21 -22.08 41.36
N SER A 167 5.05 -21.07 41.59
CA SER A 167 5.99 -21.09 42.72
C SER A 167 5.26 -21.02 44.06
N ASN A 168 4.24 -20.18 44.18
CA ASN A 168 3.49 -20.03 45.42
C ASN A 168 2.69 -21.30 45.79
N LEU A 169 2.20 -22.05 44.81
CA LEU A 169 1.54 -23.34 45.05
C LEU A 169 2.51 -24.43 45.53
N ARG A 170 3.77 -24.40 45.08
CA ARG A 170 4.81 -25.36 45.53
C ARG A 170 5.33 -25.06 46.94
N LEU A 171 5.35 -23.79 47.35
CA LEU A 171 5.75 -23.38 48.70
C LEU A 171 4.69 -23.66 49.77
N GLY A 172 3.42 -23.90 49.38
CA GLY A 172 2.34 -24.29 50.29
C GLY A 172 2.31 -25.79 50.63
N GLN A 173 3.00 -26.65 49.87
CA GLN A 173 3.24 -28.05 50.22
C GLN A 173 4.57 -28.18 50.95
N LYS A 174 4.60 -27.76 52.22
CA LYS A 174 5.65 -28.25 53.12
C LYS A 174 5.31 -29.72 53.40
N PRO A 175 6.18 -30.70 53.10
CA PRO A 175 5.94 -32.06 53.56
C PRO A 175 5.94 -32.03 55.09
N ASP A 176 4.82 -32.40 55.70
CA ASP A 176 4.75 -32.73 57.12
C ASP A 176 5.64 -33.95 57.35
N THR A 177 6.92 -33.71 57.56
CA THR A 177 7.79 -34.66 58.25
C THR A 177 7.55 -34.51 59.73
N ASP A 178 6.49 -35.17 60.21
CA ASP A 178 6.37 -35.54 61.61
C ASP A 178 6.22 -37.05 61.73
N ALA A 179 6.88 -37.57 62.76
CA ALA A 179 6.96 -38.96 63.23
C ALA A 179 7.93 -39.88 62.46
N GLU A 180 9.04 -40.28 63.09
CA GLU A 180 8.98 -41.28 64.15
C GLU A 180 10.28 -41.34 64.99
N ARG A 181 10.01 -41.56 66.28
CA ARG A 181 10.84 -41.60 67.47
C ARG A 181 11.45 -42.99 67.62
N ALA A 182 12.76 -43.13 67.86
CA ALA A 182 13.29 -44.30 68.58
C ALA A 182 14.62 -43.99 69.28
N SER A 183 14.49 -43.86 70.60
CA SER A 183 15.48 -43.99 71.69
C SER A 183 16.75 -44.79 71.40
N GLN A 184 17.91 -44.25 71.81
CA GLN A 184 19.06 -45.03 72.24
C GLN A 184 19.70 -44.39 73.50
N PRO A 185 20.24 -45.22 74.42
CA PRO A 185 20.38 -44.95 75.85
C PRO A 185 21.49 -43.97 76.25
#